data_AF-A0AAE9L6L4-F1
#
_entry.id   AF-A0AAE9L6L4-F1
#
_cell.length_a   1.000
_cell.length_b   1.000
_cell.length_c   1.000
_cell.angle_alpha   90.00
_cell.angle_beta   90.00
_cell.angle_gamma   90.00
#
_symmetry.space_group_name_H-M   'P 1'
#
loop_
_entity.id
_entity.type
_entity.pdbx_description
1 polymer ?
#
loop_
_entity_poly.entity_id
_entity_poly.type
_entity_poly.pdbx_seq_one_letter_code
_entity_poly.pdbx_strand_id
1 'polypeptide(L)' 'MNNIIKLLNQKKNDAITVTSLQSELLKVLREHFNLRIQAKSGQLKQLHLLKKVRRNIASIKRYLSHTKKV' A
#
# COMPACT_ATOMS: atom_id res chain seq x y z
N MET A 1 -14.13 -3.22 -2.97
CA MET A 1 -12.73 -3.68 -2.79
C MET A 1 -11.93 -3.08 -3.93
N ASN A 2 -11.59 -1.80 -3.80
CA ASN A 2 -11.00 -1.05 -4.90
C ASN A 2 -9.49 -1.14 -4.76
N ASN A 3 -8.92 -2.07 -5.52
CA ASN A 3 -7.48 -2.30 -5.57
C ASN A 3 -6.81 -1.04 -6.13
N ILE A 4 -6.04 -0.34 -5.29
CA ILE A 4 -5.13 0.74 -5.71
C ILE A 4 -4.26 0.29 -6.90
N ILE A 5 -3.89 -0.99 -6.95
CA ILE A 5 -3.19 -1.62 -8.08
C ILE A 5 -4.04 -1.64 -9.37
N LYS A 6 -5.37 -1.86 -9.28
CA LYS A 6 -6.25 -1.90 -10.46
C LYS A 6 -6.41 -0.52 -11.11
N LEU A 7 -6.31 0.56 -10.31
CA LEU A 7 -6.31 1.95 -10.79
C LEU A 7 -4.94 2.37 -11.36
N LEU A 8 -3.84 1.93 -10.74
CA LEU A 8 -2.48 2.14 -11.25
C LEU A 8 -2.24 1.39 -12.57
N ASN A 9 -2.81 0.19 -12.72
CA ASN A 9 -2.77 -0.58 -13.97
C ASN A 9 -3.62 0.03 -15.09
N GLN A 10 -4.56 0.94 -14.79
CA GLN A 10 -5.41 1.60 -15.80
C GLN A 10 -4.77 2.87 -16.38
N LYS A 11 -3.75 3.44 -15.74
CA LYS A 11 -3.06 4.64 -16.22
C LYS A 11 -1.67 4.27 -16.74
N LYS A 12 -1.66 3.83 -18.01
CA LYS A 12 -0.56 3.92 -19.00
C LYS A 12 0.91 3.83 -18.51
N ASN A 13 1.58 2.79 -19.04
CA ASN A 13 2.86 2.86 -19.77
C ASN A 13 4.19 2.70 -18.98
N ASP A 14 4.77 1.52 -19.13
CA ASP A 14 6.15 1.25 -19.58
C ASP A 14 7.37 1.65 -18.73
N ALA A 15 7.22 2.07 -17.47
CA ALA A 15 8.36 2.10 -16.55
C ALA A 15 7.95 2.21 -15.07
N ILE A 16 7.21 1.24 -14.53
CA ILE A 16 7.12 1.12 -13.06
C ILE A 16 8.42 0.45 -12.59
N THR A 17 9.48 1.26 -12.50
CA THR A 17 10.77 0.83 -11.95
C THR A 17 10.57 0.36 -10.51
N VAL A 18 11.33 -0.65 -10.09
CA VAL A 18 11.28 -1.22 -8.73
C VAL A 18 11.39 -0.13 -7.65
N THR A 19 12.13 0.94 -7.92
CA THR A 19 12.31 2.12 -7.06
C THR A 19 11.00 2.86 -6.77
N SER A 20 10.11 3.00 -7.76
CA SER A 20 8.80 3.65 -7.59
C SER A 20 7.91 2.88 -6.62
N LEU A 21 7.90 1.55 -6.73
CA LEU A 21 7.12 0.68 -5.84
C LEU A 21 7.65 0.66 -4.41
N GLN A 22 8.97 0.76 -4.24
CA GLN A 22 9.58 0.92 -2.93
C GLN A 22 9.22 2.26 -2.28
N SER A 23 9.19 3.35 -3.05
CA SER A 23 8.72 4.65 -2.57
C SER A 23 7.25 4.61 -2.15
N GLU A 24 6.40 3.95 -2.94
CA GLU A 24 4.99 3.77 -2.60
C GLU A 24 4.81 2.91 -1.33
N LEU A 25 5.61 1.86 -1.17
CA LEU A 25 5.62 1.06 0.05
C LEU A 25 5.94 1.91 1.29
N LEU A 26 6.91 2.83 1.19
CA LEU A 26 7.26 3.73 2.30
C LEU A 26 6.10 4.67 2.65
N LYS A 27 5.38 5.20 1.66
CA LYS A 27 4.19 6.05 1.90
C LYS A 27 3.10 5.28 2.65
N VAL A 28 2.77 4.07 2.20
CA VAL A 28 1.73 3.24 2.83
C VAL A 28 2.15 2.80 4.24
N LEU A 29 3.44 2.59 4.50
CA LEU A 29 3.95 2.29 5.84
C LEU A 29 3.81 3.48 6.79
N ARG A 30 4.07 4.71 6.32
CA ARG A 30 3.81 5.92 7.11
C ARG A 30 2.33 6.09 7.41
N GLU A 31 1.46 5.88 6.43
CA GLU A 31 0.01 5.90 6.63
C GLU A 31 -0.43 4.86 7.70
N HIS A 32 0.10 3.64 7.61
CA HIS A 32 -0.16 2.59 8.59
C HIS A 32 0.29 2.98 10.01
N PHE A 33 1.46 3.62 10.14
CA PHE A 33 1.95 4.12 11.41
C PHE A 33 1.00 5.18 12.00
N ASN A 34 0.62 6.18 11.21
CA ASN A 34 -0.30 7.23 11.65
C ASN A 34 -1.65 6.65 12.11
N LEU A 35 -2.21 5.71 11.35
CA LEU A 35 -3.46 5.04 11.72
C LEU A 35 -3.32 4.21 13.00
N ARG A 36 -2.17 3.58 13.26
CA ARG A 36 -1.93 2.85 14.52
C ARG A 36 -1.85 3.79 15.71
N ILE A 37 -1.21 4.95 15.55
CA ILE A 37 -1.15 5.97 16.61
C ILE A 37 -2.55 6.51 16.91
N GLN A 38 -3.32 6.86 15.88
CA GLN A 38 -4.71 7.32 16.04
C GLN A 38 -5.62 6.24 16.65
N ALA A 39 -5.40 4.97 16.33
CA ALA A 39 -6.15 3.86 16.92
C ALA A 39 -5.81 3.71 18.41
N LYS A 40 -4.53 3.81 18.77
CA LYS A 40 -4.09 3.74 20.17
C LYS A 40 -4.57 4.94 21.00
N SER A 41 -4.64 6.13 20.41
CA SER A 41 -5.18 7.32 21.08
C SER A 41 -6.71 7.37 21.16
N GLY A 42 -7.42 6.40 20.57
CA GLY A 42 -8.89 6.36 20.55
C GLY A 42 -9.54 7.37 19.60
N GLN A 43 -8.77 8.10 18.80
CA GLN A 43 -9.27 9.13 17.88
C GLN A 43 -9.67 8.57 16.50
N LEU A 44 -9.38 7.30 16.23
CA LEU A 44 -9.65 6.68 14.93
C LEU A 44 -11.14 6.34 14.76
N LYS A 45 -11.85 7.14 13.96
CA LYS A 45 -13.28 6.94 13.66
C LYS A 45 -13.58 5.72 12.78
N GLN A 46 -12.65 5.32 11.90
CA GLN A 46 -12.88 4.28 10.88
C GLN A 46 -11.87 3.12 10.99
N LEU A 47 -12.23 2.08 11.75
CA LEU A 47 -11.37 0.90 12.00
C LEU A 47 -11.05 0.08 10.74
N HIS A 48 -11.93 0.09 9.75
CA HIS A 48 -11.74 -0.66 8.51
C HIS A 48 -10.55 -0.14 7.67
N LEU A 49 -10.12 1.10 7.89
CA LEU A 49 -8.96 1.68 7.21
C LEU A 49 -7.66 0.93 7.54
N LEU A 50 -7.49 0.48 8.80
CA LEU A 50 -6.36 -0.36 9.18
C LEU A 50 -6.31 -1.69 8.40
N LYS A 51 -7.48 -2.28 8.11
CA LYS A 51 -7.59 -3.51 7.30
C LYS A 51 -7.26 -3.22 5.84
N LYS A 52 -7.68 -2.07 5.32
CA LYS A 52 -7.39 -1.62 3.95
C LYS A 52 -5.88 -1.40 3.75
N VAL A 53 -5.24 -0.64 4.63
CA VAL A 53 -3.80 -0.34 4.54
C VAL A 53 -2.94 -1.61 4.66
N ARG A 54 -3.27 -2.54 5.56
CA ARG A 54 -2.59 -3.84 5.63
C ARG A 54 -2.66 -4.64 4.33
N ARG A 55 -3.82 -4.66 3.66
CA ARG A 55 -4.00 -5.33 2.35
C ARG A 55 -3.19 -4.65 1.25
N ASN A 56 -3.07 -3.33 1.29
CA ASN A 56 -2.26 -2.58 0.33
C ASN A 56 -0.78 -2.94 0.46
N ILE A 57 -0.25 -2.97 1.69
CA ILE A 57 1.14 -3.39 1.97
C ILE A 57 1.38 -4.81 1.45
N ALA A 58 0.47 -5.75 1.74
CA ALA A 58 0.60 -7.13 1.27
C ALA A 58 0.62 -7.24 -0.26
N SER A 59 -0.22 -6.45 -0.94
CA SER A 59 -0.28 -6.43 -2.41
C SER A 59 1.02 -5.92 -3.04
N ILE A 60 1.59 -4.83 -2.50
CA ILE A 60 2.86 -4.26 -2.96
C ILE A 60 4.01 -5.25 -2.73
N LYS A 61 4.09 -5.85 -1.53
CA LYS A 61 5.11 -6.87 -1.23
C LYS A 61 5.00 -8.09 -2.14
N ARG A 62 3.76 -8.55 -2.44
CA ARG A 62 3.53 -9.66 -3.36
C ARG A 62 4.05 -9.35 -4.76
N TYR A 63 3.77 -8.15 -5.26
CA TYR A 63 4.26 -7.73 -6.58
C TYR A 63 5.79 -7.67 -6.61
N LEU A 64 6.43 -7.05 -5.62
CA LEU A 64 7.89 -7.00 -5.51
C LEU A 64 8.53 -8.40 -5.43
N SER A 65 7.86 -9.35 -4.77
CA SER A 65 8.33 -10.74 -4.71
C SER A 65 8.20 -11.45 -6.06
N HIS A 66 7.18 -11.13 -6.86
CA HIS A 66 7.01 -11.69 -8.20
C HIS A 66 8.07 -11.16 -9.16
N THR A 67 8.39 -9.86 -9.11
CA THR A 67 9.40 -9.24 -9.99
C THR A 67 10.82 -9.67 -9.69
N LYS A 68 11.14 -10.07 -8.45
CA LYS A 68 12.47 -10.57 -8.06
C LYS A 68 12.73 -12.04 -8.40
N LYS A 69 11.69 -12.80 -8.75
CA LYS A 69 11.78 -14.24 -9.04
C LYS A 69 12.08 -14.56 -10.51
N VAL A 70 12.37 -13.53 -11.32
CA VAL A 70 12.81 -13.61 -12.72
C VAL A 70 14.24 -13.12 -12.77
#